data_AF-A0A3M1YIJ7-F1
#
_entry.id   AF-A0A3M1YIJ7-F1
#
_cell.length_a   1.000
_cell.length_b   1.000
_cell.length_c   1.000
_cell.angle_alpha   90.00
_cell.angle_beta   90.00
_cell.angle_gamma   90.00
#
_symmetry.space_group_name_H-M   'P 1'
#
loop_
_entity.id
_entity.type
_entity.pdbx_description
1 polymer ?
#
loop_
_entity_poly.entity_id
_entity_poly.type
_entity_poly.pdbx_seq_one_letter_code
_entity_poly.pdbx_strand_id
1 'polypeptide(L)'
;VKRLPIDKKYGIGLFDLALLPLIDGYAVDLYAWDAQHFPIVWRNMNQKSLQAVLKKSRPKKGSWRNALRDAYKHGARFFPHPITVDEIKKRLKGGQQLILYIDSAVLYKHANGVWGHYVVLQKISSRTWTIFDPHWKYGGLKKYPKDLILFAFYSVGGYCMFIYPKKRDHLKQQTSPVIVRHTLLGRGGSTYFAGANNSEKFKHL
;
A
#
# COMPACT_ATOMS: atom_id res chain seq x y z
N VAL A 1 -12.09 -12.40 -10.21
CA VAL A 1 -11.66 -11.32 -9.30
C VAL A 1 -12.03 -11.72 -7.87
N LYS A 2 -11.06 -11.97 -6.97
CA LYS A 2 -11.38 -12.22 -5.55
C LYS A 2 -12.05 -10.96 -4.99
N ARG A 3 -13.27 -11.09 -4.47
CA ARG A 3 -14.01 -9.96 -3.88
C ARG A 3 -13.28 -9.54 -2.61
N LEU A 4 -12.84 -8.27 -2.53
CA LEU A 4 -12.28 -7.73 -1.30
C LEU A 4 -13.38 -7.68 -0.23
N PRO A 5 -13.09 -8.04 1.03
CA PRO A 5 -14.05 -7.99 2.12
C PRO A 5 -14.27 -6.54 2.62
N ILE A 6 -14.60 -5.62 1.73
CA ILE A 6 -14.82 -4.20 2.04
C ILE A 6 -16.31 -4.00 2.31
N ASP A 7 -16.66 -3.60 3.54
CA ASP A 7 -18.02 -3.22 3.88
C ASP A 7 -18.31 -1.82 3.32
N LYS A 8 -19.12 -1.75 2.26
CA LYS A 8 -19.47 -0.48 1.58
C LYS A 8 -20.30 0.46 2.46
N LYS A 9 -20.89 -0.01 3.57
CA LYS A 9 -21.78 0.78 4.43
C LYS A 9 -21.07 1.94 5.14
N TYR A 10 -19.77 1.86 5.34
CA TYR A 10 -19.00 2.83 6.12
C TYR A 10 -17.93 3.58 5.33
N GLY A 11 -17.95 3.46 3.98
CA GLY A 11 -16.87 3.94 3.13
C GLY A 11 -15.61 3.08 3.23
N ILE A 12 -14.60 3.39 2.40
CA ILE A 12 -13.32 2.68 2.40
C ILE A 12 -12.39 3.36 3.43
N GLY A 13 -12.09 2.66 4.52
CA GLY A 13 -11.09 3.10 5.49
C GLY A 13 -9.66 2.86 5.02
N LEU A 14 -8.68 3.45 5.70
CA LEU A 14 -7.25 3.32 5.36
C LEU A 14 -6.82 1.85 5.34
N PHE A 15 -7.32 1.06 6.29
CA PHE A 15 -6.97 -0.35 6.42
C PHE A 15 -7.59 -1.22 5.31
N ASP A 16 -8.78 -0.86 4.83
CA ASP A 16 -9.40 -1.49 3.66
C ASP A 16 -8.62 -1.16 2.39
N LEU A 17 -8.24 0.12 2.23
CA LEU A 17 -7.47 0.61 1.09
C LEU A 17 -6.10 -0.10 0.97
N ALA A 18 -5.49 -0.44 2.11
CA ALA A 18 -4.23 -1.18 2.16
C ALA A 18 -4.31 -2.59 1.55
N LEU A 19 -5.49 -3.22 1.51
CA LEU A 19 -5.64 -4.58 0.97
C LEU A 19 -5.32 -4.66 -0.52
N LEU A 20 -5.61 -3.60 -1.27
CA LEU A 20 -5.35 -3.54 -2.73
C LEU A 20 -3.86 -3.77 -3.05
N PRO A 21 -2.93 -2.90 -2.62
CA PRO A 21 -1.51 -3.10 -2.90
C PRO A 21 -0.96 -4.39 -2.26
N LEU A 22 -1.46 -4.82 -1.10
CA LEU A 22 -1.01 -6.07 -0.47
C LEU A 22 -1.33 -7.31 -1.31
N ILE A 23 -2.52 -7.34 -1.91
CA ILE A 23 -2.94 -8.44 -2.80
C ILE A 23 -2.16 -8.42 -4.11
N ASP A 24 -1.79 -7.24 -4.58
CA ASP A 24 -0.93 -7.05 -5.76
C ASP A 24 0.56 -7.31 -5.47
N GLY A 25 0.90 -7.79 -4.27
CA GLY A 25 2.25 -8.23 -3.91
C GLY A 25 3.16 -7.13 -3.38
N TYR A 26 2.66 -5.92 -3.16
CA TYR A 26 3.42 -4.86 -2.50
C TYR A 26 3.46 -5.06 -0.98
N ALA A 27 4.45 -4.43 -0.36
CA ALA A 27 4.50 -4.25 1.07
C ALA A 27 3.81 -2.94 1.45
N VAL A 28 3.15 -2.94 2.60
CA VAL A 28 2.43 -1.77 3.11
C VAL A 28 2.78 -1.54 4.58
N ASP A 29 3.12 -0.29 4.89
CA ASP A 29 3.20 0.20 6.26
C ASP A 29 2.10 1.21 6.51
N LEU A 30 1.31 0.99 7.54
CA LEU A 30 0.19 1.80 7.96
C LEU A 30 0.58 2.61 9.19
N TYR A 31 0.31 3.91 9.19
CA TYR A 31 0.44 4.78 10.35
C TYR A 31 -0.93 5.37 10.63
N ALA A 32 -1.35 5.32 11.89
CA ALA A 32 -2.57 6.00 12.34
C ALA A 32 -2.51 6.20 13.84
N TRP A 33 -3.02 7.34 14.30
CA TRP A 33 -3.19 7.58 15.72
C TRP A 33 -4.33 8.54 16.01
N ASP A 34 -5.18 8.15 16.94
CA ASP A 34 -6.17 8.98 17.58
C ASP A 34 -6.51 8.34 18.93
N ALA A 35 -6.70 9.16 19.96
CA ALA A 35 -6.93 8.65 21.31
C ALA A 35 -8.30 8.00 21.49
N GLN A 36 -9.24 8.18 20.54
CA GLN A 36 -10.58 7.60 20.61
C GLN A 36 -10.59 6.14 20.16
N HIS A 37 -9.81 5.78 19.15
CA HIS A 37 -9.79 4.42 18.60
C HIS A 37 -8.59 3.59 19.05
N PHE A 38 -7.43 4.20 19.30
CA PHE A 38 -6.20 3.49 19.65
C PHE A 38 -5.85 3.65 21.13
N PRO A 39 -5.79 2.56 21.91
CA PRO A 39 -5.32 2.60 23.28
C PRO A 39 -3.88 3.12 23.36
N ILE A 40 -3.58 3.99 24.33
CA ILE A 40 -2.24 4.57 24.52
C ILE A 40 -1.15 3.51 24.69
N VAL A 41 -1.49 2.39 25.30
CA VAL A 41 -0.58 1.25 25.47
C VAL A 41 -0.10 0.67 24.14
N TRP A 42 -0.84 0.85 23.04
CA TRP A 42 -0.43 0.36 21.71
C TRP A 42 0.74 1.13 21.14
N ARG A 43 0.91 2.41 21.49
CA ARG A 43 1.91 3.33 20.91
C ARG A 43 3.32 2.75 20.88
N ASN A 44 3.68 2.01 21.92
CA ASN A 44 5.01 1.43 22.11
C ASN A 44 5.06 -0.10 21.89
N MET A 45 3.95 -0.71 21.44
CA MET A 45 3.92 -2.15 21.18
C MET A 45 4.65 -2.49 19.88
N ASN A 46 5.42 -3.56 19.91
CA ASN A 46 5.99 -4.13 18.69
C ASN A 46 4.90 -4.83 17.84
N GLN A 47 5.24 -5.13 16.57
CA GLN A 47 4.31 -5.72 15.60
C GLN A 47 3.72 -7.07 16.08
N LYS A 48 4.54 -7.92 16.72
CA LYS A 48 4.08 -9.24 17.20
C LYS A 48 3.04 -9.08 18.31
N SER A 49 3.27 -8.18 19.25
CA SER A 49 2.35 -7.87 20.35
C SER A 49 1.03 -7.27 19.83
N LEU A 50 1.10 -6.30 18.91
CA LEU A 50 -0.10 -5.72 18.29
C LEU A 50 -0.93 -6.78 17.57
N GLN A 51 -0.28 -7.65 16.79
CA GLN A 51 -0.97 -8.73 16.09
C GLN A 51 -1.64 -9.71 17.07
N ALA A 52 -1.00 -10.02 18.19
CA ALA A 52 -1.58 -10.89 19.22
C ALA A 52 -2.83 -10.26 19.87
N VAL A 53 -2.78 -8.96 20.19
CA VAL A 53 -3.93 -8.22 20.74
C VAL A 53 -5.09 -8.20 19.74
N LEU A 54 -4.82 -7.91 18.47
CA LEU A 54 -5.84 -7.88 17.42
C LEU A 54 -6.48 -9.25 17.17
N LYS A 55 -5.70 -10.34 17.24
CA LYS A 55 -6.21 -11.71 17.12
C LYS A 55 -7.15 -12.10 18.25
N LYS A 56 -6.86 -11.69 19.49
CA LYS A 56 -7.69 -11.96 20.67
C LYS A 56 -8.95 -11.10 20.71
N SER A 57 -8.93 -9.93 20.06
CA SER A 57 -10.09 -9.05 20.01
C SER A 57 -11.25 -9.68 19.23
N ARG A 58 -12.46 -9.54 19.76
CA ARG A 58 -13.73 -9.93 19.09
C ARG A 58 -14.51 -8.66 18.72
N PRO A 59 -14.02 -7.86 17.75
CA PRO A 59 -14.69 -6.62 17.40
C PRO A 59 -16.04 -6.90 16.72
N LYS A 60 -16.96 -5.94 16.83
CA LYS A 60 -18.25 -5.99 16.11
C LYS A 60 -18.02 -6.12 14.59
N LYS A 61 -18.99 -6.73 13.90
CA LYS A 61 -18.99 -6.82 12.42
C LYS A 61 -18.88 -5.40 11.82
N GLY A 62 -18.04 -5.23 10.80
CA GLY A 62 -17.80 -3.93 10.16
C GLY A 62 -16.84 -2.99 10.92
N SER A 63 -16.27 -3.40 12.06
CA SER A 63 -15.26 -2.59 12.77
C SER A 63 -13.96 -2.48 11.97
N TRP A 64 -13.34 -1.29 11.98
CA TRP A 64 -11.99 -1.04 11.45
C TRP A 64 -10.92 -2.01 11.97
N ARG A 65 -11.11 -2.57 13.18
CA ARG A 65 -10.22 -3.59 13.74
C ARG A 65 -10.21 -4.87 12.92
N ASN A 66 -11.33 -5.22 12.25
CA ASN A 66 -11.36 -6.34 11.32
C ASN A 66 -10.51 -6.05 10.09
N ALA A 67 -10.67 -4.87 9.48
CA ALA A 67 -9.88 -4.45 8.33
C ALA A 67 -8.37 -4.41 8.65
N LEU A 68 -7.99 -3.86 9.81
CA LEU A 68 -6.60 -3.88 10.28
C LEU A 68 -6.07 -5.31 10.48
N ARG A 69 -6.87 -6.19 11.10
CA ARG A 69 -6.51 -7.59 11.30
C ARG A 69 -6.30 -8.30 9.96
N ASP A 70 -7.14 -8.01 8.96
CA ASP A 70 -7.00 -8.60 7.63
C ASP A 70 -5.79 -8.04 6.89
N ALA A 71 -5.51 -6.73 6.96
CA ALA A 71 -4.27 -6.15 6.45
C ALA A 71 -3.01 -6.83 7.06
N TYR A 72 -3.02 -7.09 8.37
CA TYR A 72 -1.96 -7.86 9.04
C TYR A 72 -1.80 -9.29 8.51
N LYS A 73 -2.91 -9.99 8.23
CA LYS A 73 -2.85 -11.35 7.62
C LYS A 73 -2.18 -11.32 6.25
N HIS A 74 -2.35 -10.23 5.51
CA HIS A 74 -1.71 -10.01 4.21
C HIS A 74 -0.28 -9.44 4.30
N GLY A 75 0.25 -9.24 5.51
CA GLY A 75 1.63 -8.84 5.73
C GLY A 75 1.86 -7.33 5.85
N ALA A 76 0.79 -6.55 6.09
CA ALA A 76 0.96 -5.14 6.46
C ALA A 76 1.68 -5.01 7.82
N ARG A 77 2.43 -3.93 7.99
CA ARG A 77 2.92 -3.47 9.29
C ARG A 77 2.09 -2.28 9.74
N PHE A 78 1.77 -2.20 11.02
CA PHE A 78 0.98 -1.09 11.55
C PHE A 78 1.69 -0.39 12.72
N PHE A 79 1.80 0.92 12.61
CA PHE A 79 2.46 1.81 13.55
C PHE A 79 1.39 2.69 14.21
N PRO A 80 1.03 2.43 15.47
CA PRO A 80 -0.01 3.16 16.20
C PRO A 80 0.53 4.49 16.75
N HIS A 81 1.10 5.29 15.87
CA HIS A 81 1.59 6.64 16.15
C HIS A 81 1.60 7.43 14.83
N PRO A 82 1.50 8.76 14.88
CA PRO A 82 1.65 9.57 13.67
C PRO A 82 3.09 9.44 13.16
N ILE A 83 3.26 9.48 11.84
CA ILE A 83 4.60 9.54 11.23
C ILE A 83 5.16 10.96 11.32
N THR A 84 6.48 11.09 11.46
CA THR A 84 7.16 12.39 11.44
C THR A 84 7.51 12.84 10.02
N VAL A 85 7.72 14.15 9.84
CA VAL A 85 8.14 14.72 8.55
C VAL A 85 9.49 14.15 8.06
N ASP A 86 10.42 13.88 8.98
CA ASP A 86 11.73 13.37 8.60
C ASP A 86 11.69 11.89 8.22
N GLU A 87 10.84 11.10 8.87
CA GLU A 87 10.53 9.74 8.40
C GLU A 87 9.87 9.76 7.03
N ILE A 88 8.91 10.66 6.78
CA ILE A 88 8.30 10.83 5.44
C ILE A 88 9.39 11.07 4.40
N LYS A 89 10.26 12.07 4.61
CA LYS A 89 11.36 12.40 3.69
C LYS A 89 12.27 11.19 3.44
N LYS A 90 12.69 10.50 4.50
CA LYS A 90 13.57 9.33 4.42
C LYS A 90 12.95 8.23 3.57
N ARG A 91 11.66 7.95 3.77
CA ARG A 91 10.95 6.89 3.04
C ARG A 91 10.70 7.23 1.59
N LEU A 92 10.31 8.47 1.28
CA LEU A 92 10.16 8.93 -0.11
C LEU A 92 11.49 8.88 -0.87
N LYS A 93 12.60 9.31 -0.25
CA LYS A 93 13.95 9.19 -0.84
C LYS A 93 14.33 7.72 -1.12
N GLY A 94 13.81 6.79 -0.33
CA GLY A 94 13.94 5.35 -0.55
C GLY A 94 13.02 4.77 -1.65
N GLY A 95 12.34 5.62 -2.44
CA GLY A 95 11.49 5.20 -3.56
C GLY A 95 10.11 4.70 -3.16
N GLN A 96 9.68 4.94 -1.92
CA GLN A 96 8.39 4.49 -1.43
C GLN A 96 7.30 5.51 -1.76
N GLN A 97 6.09 5.03 -2.07
CA GLN A 97 4.93 5.89 -2.37
C GLN A 97 4.11 6.13 -1.11
N LEU A 98 3.59 7.34 -0.93
CA LEU A 98 2.81 7.72 0.26
C LEU A 98 1.40 8.15 -0.12
N ILE A 99 0.41 7.54 0.52
CA ILE A 99 -0.97 7.99 0.52
C ILE A 99 -1.27 8.59 1.90
N LEU A 100 -1.70 9.85 1.90
CA LEU A 100 -2.12 10.60 3.08
C LEU A 100 -3.65 10.58 3.19
N TYR A 101 -4.15 10.46 4.41
CA TYR A 101 -5.52 10.85 4.77
C TYR A 101 -5.47 12.25 5.39
N ILE A 102 -6.26 13.17 4.84
CA ILE A 102 -6.24 14.58 5.20
C ILE A 102 -7.65 15.08 5.47
N ASP A 103 -7.74 16.17 6.23
CA ASP A 103 -8.95 16.99 6.27
C ASP A 103 -9.04 17.87 5.02
N SER A 104 -9.88 17.46 4.08
CA SER A 104 -10.15 18.22 2.85
C SER A 104 -10.86 19.55 3.09
N ALA A 105 -11.58 19.72 4.21
CA ALA A 105 -12.20 21.00 4.54
C ALA A 105 -11.15 22.10 4.75
N VAL A 106 -10.00 21.75 5.33
CA VAL A 106 -8.84 22.63 5.48
C VAL A 106 -8.26 23.04 4.11
N LEU A 107 -8.10 22.08 3.21
CA LEU A 107 -7.44 22.36 1.91
C LEU A 107 -8.35 23.06 0.90
N TYR A 108 -9.65 22.76 0.92
CA TYR A 108 -10.59 23.30 -0.06
C TYR A 108 -11.41 24.48 0.48
N LYS A 109 -11.43 24.73 1.79
CA LYS A 109 -12.20 25.84 2.40
C LYS A 109 -13.70 25.79 2.09
N HIS A 110 -14.27 24.60 1.94
CA HIS A 110 -15.65 24.44 1.44
C HIS A 110 -16.64 23.84 2.43
N ALA A 111 -16.23 23.53 3.67
CA ALA A 111 -17.14 22.94 4.65
C ALA A 111 -16.75 23.27 6.09
N ASN A 112 -17.77 23.36 6.95
CA ASN A 112 -17.60 23.30 8.40
C ASN A 112 -17.46 21.83 8.82
N GLY A 113 -16.52 21.55 9.72
CA GLY A 113 -16.24 20.20 10.22
C GLY A 113 -15.12 19.47 9.48
N VAL A 114 -14.82 18.23 9.90
CA VAL A 114 -13.75 17.40 9.35
C VAL A 114 -14.25 16.60 8.17
N TRP A 115 -13.60 16.72 7.02
CA TRP A 115 -13.94 15.98 5.80
C TRP A 115 -12.75 15.15 5.32
N GLY A 116 -12.74 13.88 5.71
CA GLY A 116 -11.65 12.96 5.37
C GLY A 116 -11.50 12.71 3.87
N HIS A 117 -10.26 12.78 3.37
CA HIS A 117 -9.95 12.51 1.97
C HIS A 117 -8.58 11.87 1.79
N TYR A 118 -8.43 10.97 0.83
CA TYR A 118 -7.16 10.33 0.50
C TYR A 118 -6.49 10.99 -0.68
N VAL A 119 -5.21 11.31 -0.54
CA VAL A 119 -4.38 11.94 -1.57
C VAL A 119 -3.02 11.27 -1.66
N VAL A 120 -2.40 11.29 -2.84
CA VAL A 120 -1.04 10.74 -3.03
C VAL A 120 -0.02 11.86 -2.90
N LEU A 121 0.97 11.73 -2.03
CA LEU A 121 2.05 12.71 -1.93
C LEU A 121 3.05 12.50 -3.06
N GLN A 122 3.21 13.50 -3.93
CA GLN A 122 4.03 13.40 -5.15
C GLN A 122 5.41 14.04 -4.97
N LYS A 123 5.47 15.24 -4.39
CA LYS A 123 6.73 15.97 -4.19
C LYS A 123 6.70 16.71 -2.86
N ILE A 124 7.85 16.81 -2.22
CA ILE A 124 8.04 17.60 -1.01
C ILE A 124 9.19 18.58 -1.20
N SER A 125 9.00 19.81 -0.73
CA SER A 125 10.06 20.79 -0.55
C SER A 125 10.02 21.37 0.86
N SER A 126 10.96 22.24 1.19
CA SER A 126 10.98 22.93 2.49
C SER A 126 9.75 23.82 2.70
N ARG A 127 9.20 24.42 1.64
CA ARG A 127 8.08 25.38 1.71
C ARG A 127 6.75 24.83 1.19
N THR A 128 6.78 23.93 0.22
CA THR A 128 5.57 23.51 -0.50
C THR A 128 5.57 22.03 -0.79
N TRP A 129 4.43 21.39 -0.63
CA TRP A 129 4.24 19.98 -0.96
C TRP A 129 3.23 19.86 -2.10
N THR A 130 3.44 18.87 -2.96
CA THR A 130 2.58 18.57 -4.11
C THR A 130 1.89 17.24 -3.88
N ILE A 131 0.57 17.23 -4.03
CA ILE A 131 -0.28 16.05 -3.92
C ILE A 131 -0.97 15.78 -5.25
N PHE A 132 -1.29 14.52 -5.51
CA PHE A 132 -2.28 14.11 -6.50
C PHE A 132 -3.59 13.78 -5.78
N ASP A 133 -4.63 14.50 -6.15
CA ASP A 133 -5.97 14.42 -5.57
C ASP A 133 -6.89 13.64 -6.52
N PRO A 134 -7.40 12.45 -6.14
CA PRO A 134 -8.25 11.65 -7.01
C PRO A 134 -9.70 12.16 -7.12
N HIS A 135 -10.05 13.28 -6.47
CA HIS A 135 -11.42 13.79 -6.49
C HIS A 135 -11.87 14.16 -7.91
N TRP A 136 -12.98 13.61 -8.38
CA TRP A 136 -13.44 13.77 -9.77
C TRP A 136 -13.67 15.24 -10.20
N LYS A 137 -14.25 16.07 -9.32
CA LYS A 137 -14.59 17.48 -9.64
C LYS A 137 -13.43 18.47 -9.48
N TYR A 138 -12.62 18.28 -8.45
CA TYR A 138 -11.64 19.27 -8.02
C TYR A 138 -10.22 18.72 -8.02
N GLY A 139 -9.98 17.46 -8.43
CA GLY A 139 -8.73 16.74 -8.22
C GLY A 139 -7.57 17.18 -9.11
N GLY A 140 -6.64 16.26 -9.33
CA GLY A 140 -5.41 16.47 -10.10
C GLY A 140 -4.21 16.83 -9.25
N LEU A 141 -3.15 17.31 -9.91
CA LEU A 141 -1.92 17.72 -9.23
C LEU A 141 -2.08 19.10 -8.61
N LYS A 142 -1.90 19.18 -7.30
CA LYS A 142 -2.03 20.42 -6.53
C LYS A 142 -0.81 20.69 -5.69
N LYS A 143 -0.45 21.96 -5.55
CA LYS A 143 0.67 22.43 -4.74
C LYS A 143 0.14 23.31 -3.62
N TYR A 144 0.54 23.00 -2.39
CA TYR A 144 0.12 23.75 -1.21
C TYR A 144 1.34 24.14 -0.35
N PRO A 145 1.22 25.16 0.51
CA PRO A 145 2.16 25.37 1.60
C PRO A 145 2.31 24.10 2.44
N LYS A 146 3.55 23.76 2.81
CA LYS A 146 3.86 22.58 3.62
C LYS A 146 3.02 22.56 4.89
N ASP A 147 2.97 23.68 5.61
CA ASP A 147 2.32 23.76 6.91
C ASP A 147 0.81 23.55 6.81
N LEU A 148 0.20 23.97 5.70
CA LEU A 148 -1.22 23.73 5.43
C LEU A 148 -1.52 22.24 5.22
N ILE A 149 -0.67 21.52 4.46
CA ILE A 149 -0.82 20.06 4.31
C ILE A 149 -0.58 19.35 5.64
N LEU A 150 0.45 19.75 6.39
CA LEU A 150 0.74 19.13 7.69
C LEU A 150 -0.40 19.36 8.69
N PHE A 151 -0.97 20.57 8.73
CA PHE A 151 -2.13 20.85 9.55
C PHE A 151 -3.32 19.98 9.16
N ALA A 152 -3.67 19.91 7.87
CA ALA A 152 -4.75 19.05 7.36
C ALA A 152 -4.50 17.55 7.63
N PHE A 153 -3.25 17.12 7.61
CA PHE A 153 -2.84 15.73 7.84
C PHE A 153 -2.91 15.33 9.31
N TYR A 154 -2.36 16.17 10.19
CA TYR A 154 -2.31 15.87 11.62
C TYR A 154 -3.63 16.17 12.35
N SER A 155 -4.50 17.05 11.81
CA SER A 155 -5.84 17.28 12.39
C SER A 155 -6.72 16.03 12.38
N VAL A 156 -6.47 15.10 11.46
CA VAL A 156 -7.14 13.79 11.37
C VAL A 156 -6.31 12.64 11.96
N GLY A 157 -5.28 12.94 12.76
CA GLY A 157 -4.48 11.94 13.46
C GLY A 157 -3.28 11.39 12.68
N GLY A 158 -2.90 12.01 11.56
CA GLY A 158 -1.71 11.63 10.80
C GLY A 158 -1.82 10.25 10.14
N TYR A 159 -3.00 9.91 9.64
CA TYR A 159 -3.29 8.62 9.03
C TYR A 159 -2.68 8.53 7.63
N CYS A 160 -1.76 7.59 7.42
CA CYS A 160 -1.16 7.40 6.10
C CYS A 160 -0.74 5.96 5.87
N MET A 161 -0.47 5.64 4.60
CA MET A 161 0.19 4.39 4.26
C MET A 161 1.32 4.59 3.26
N PHE A 162 2.41 3.86 3.49
CA PHE A 162 3.46 3.70 2.50
C PHE A 162 3.29 2.41 1.74
N ILE A 163 3.48 2.49 0.43
CA ILE A 163 3.46 1.35 -0.49
C ILE A 163 4.84 1.25 -1.13
N TYR A 164 5.39 0.05 -1.14
CA TYR A 164 6.71 -0.21 -1.71
C TYR A 164 6.82 -1.67 -2.19
N PRO A 165 7.68 -1.96 -3.17
CA PRO A 165 7.92 -3.33 -3.58
C PRO A 165 8.33 -4.16 -2.36
N LYS A 166 7.77 -5.36 -2.18
CA LYS A 166 8.40 -6.35 -1.31
C LYS A 166 9.81 -6.52 -1.84
N LYS A 167 10.83 -6.43 -0.97
CA LYS A 167 12.15 -6.94 -1.34
C LYS A 167 11.88 -8.34 -1.86
N ARG A 168 12.11 -8.58 -3.15
CA ARG A 168 12.15 -9.95 -3.65
C ARG A 168 13.27 -10.55 -2.83
N ASP A 169 12.93 -11.37 -1.83
CA ASP A 169 13.84 -12.45 -1.46
C ASP A 169 14.21 -13.04 -2.81
N HIS A 170 15.49 -12.93 -3.18
CA HIS A 170 15.97 -13.38 -4.48
C HIS A 170 15.29 -14.70 -4.75
N LEU A 171 14.47 -14.73 -5.80
CA LEU A 171 13.84 -15.93 -6.29
C LEU A 171 14.94 -16.99 -6.28
N LYS A 172 14.88 -17.92 -5.33
CA LYS A 172 15.29 -19.29 -5.63
C LYS A 172 14.42 -19.65 -6.81
N GLN A 173 14.94 -19.41 -8.01
CA GLN A 173 14.49 -20.07 -9.22
C GLN A 173 14.68 -21.56 -8.95
N GLN A 174 13.71 -22.17 -8.28
CA GLN A 174 13.28 -23.50 -8.66
C GLN A 174 12.24 -23.29 -9.74
N THR A 175 12.72 -22.88 -10.93
CA THR A 175 12.15 -23.43 -12.14
C THR A 175 12.56 -24.91 -12.14
N SER A 176 11.82 -25.74 -11.42
CA SER A 176 11.72 -27.13 -11.84
C SER A 176 11.18 -27.05 -13.27
N PRO A 177 11.89 -27.59 -14.28
CA PRO A 177 11.32 -27.66 -15.61
C PRO A 177 10.01 -28.43 -15.47
N VAL A 178 8.90 -27.76 -15.79
CA VAL A 178 7.66 -28.48 -16.08
C VAL A 178 7.97 -29.26 -17.35
N ILE A 179 8.40 -30.51 -17.18
CA ILE A 179 8.37 -31.48 -18.26
C ILE A 179 6.89 -31.66 -18.57
N VAL A 180 6.41 -30.92 -19.56
CA VAL A 180 5.14 -31.22 -20.21
C VAL A 180 5.37 -32.53 -20.94
N ARG A 181 5.05 -33.66 -20.29
CA ARG A 181 4.86 -34.92 -21.01
C ARG A 181 3.62 -34.73 -21.86
N HIS A 182 3.82 -34.41 -23.13
CA HIS A 182 2.82 -34.67 -24.15
C HIS A 182 2.64 -36.18 -24.23
N THR A 183 1.60 -36.70 -23.58
CA THR A 183 1.06 -38.03 -23.90
C THR A 183 0.39 -37.90 -25.27
N LEU A 184 1.18 -37.97 -26.33
CA LEU A 184 0.67 -38.22 -27.68
C LEU A 184 0.31 -39.70 -27.77
N LEU A 185 -0.96 -40.00 -27.55
CA LEU A 185 -1.59 -41.16 -28.15
C LEU A 185 -1.60 -40.93 -29.66
N GLY A 186 -0.63 -41.49 -30.36
CA GLY A 186 -0.51 -41.35 -31.81
C GLY A 186 0.57 -42.26 -32.34
N ARG A 187 0.16 -43.45 -32.79
CA ARG A 187 0.99 -44.40 -33.51
C ARG A 187 1.57 -43.73 -34.76
N GLY A 188 2.88 -43.90 -34.96
CA GLY A 188 3.49 -44.06 -36.28
C GLY A 188 4.09 -42.81 -36.93
N GLY A 189 5.42 -42.81 -37.03
CA GLY A 189 6.07 -42.46 -38.29
C GLY A 189 6.95 -41.20 -38.34
N SER A 190 8.25 -41.45 -38.48
CA SER A 190 9.25 -40.64 -39.19
C SER A 190 9.90 -39.42 -38.51
N THR A 191 11.14 -39.69 -38.11
CA THR A 191 12.35 -38.85 -38.03
C THR A 191 12.35 -37.50 -38.76
N TYR A 192 12.94 -36.47 -38.12
CA TYR A 192 14.14 -35.75 -38.60
C TYR A 192 14.86 -35.07 -37.42
N PHE A 193 16.15 -35.39 -37.25
CA PHE A 193 17.11 -34.62 -36.46
C PHE A 193 17.81 -33.62 -37.39
N ALA A 194 17.95 -32.37 -36.95
CA ALA A 194 19.02 -31.49 -37.40
C ALA A 194 19.37 -30.52 -36.27
N GLY A 195 20.50 -30.79 -35.62
CA GLY A 195 21.23 -29.77 -34.89
C GLY A 195 22.13 -28.99 -35.86
N ALA A 196 22.30 -27.70 -35.62
CA ALA A 196 23.49 -26.98 -36.03
C ALA A 196 23.63 -25.72 -35.17
N ASN A 197 24.77 -25.65 -34.48
CA ASN A 197 25.37 -24.42 -34.01
C ASN A 197 25.46 -23.40 -35.15
N ASN A 198 25.31 -22.12 -34.85
CA ASN A 198 26.33 -21.17 -35.28
C ASN A 198 26.36 -19.91 -34.42
N SER A 199 27.58 -19.68 -33.96
CA SER A 199 28.12 -18.47 -33.41
C SER A 199 28.20 -17.34 -34.43
N GLU A 200 28.44 -16.14 -33.89
CA GLU A 200 29.14 -15.01 -34.52
C GLU A 200 28.37 -14.00 -35.40
N LYS A 201 28.40 -12.77 -34.88
CA LYS A 201 28.87 -11.51 -35.51
C LYS A 201 27.88 -10.51 -36.14
N PHE A 202 27.90 -9.34 -35.50
CA PHE A 202 28.12 -7.99 -36.05
C PHE A 202 26.96 -7.15 -36.65
N LYS A 203 26.79 -6.01 -35.97
CA LYS A 203 26.77 -4.60 -36.44
C LYS A 203 25.60 -4.04 -37.26
N HIS A 204 25.17 -2.87 -36.75
CA HIS A 204 24.58 -1.70 -37.39
C HIS A 204 23.29 -1.89 -38.19
N LEU A 205 22.18 -1.41 -37.61
CA LEU A 205 21.53 -0.13 -37.96
C LEU A 205 20.73 0.37 -36.75
#